data_AF-A0A957ZUU5-F1
#
_entry.id   AF-A0A957ZUU5-F1
#
_cell.length_a   1.000
_cell.length_b   1.000
_cell.length_c   1.000
_cell.angle_alpha   90.00
_cell.angle_beta   90.00
_cell.angle_gamma   90.00
#
_symmetry.space_group_name_H-M   'P 1'
#
loop_
_entity.id
_entity.type
_entity.pdbx_description
1 polymer ?
#
loop_
_entity_poly.entity_id
_entity_poly.type
_entity_poly.pdbx_seq_one_letter_code
_entity_poly.pdbx_strand_id
1 'polypeptide(L)' 'LYLAIDTETYSEIFNDISGRILLDVNQIRLIVVDSEQEAIAEWTS' A
#
# COMPACT_ATOMS: atom_id res chain seq x y z
N LEU A 1 -10.88 -8.39 1.48
CA LEU A 1 -10.38 -8.10 0.12
C LEU A 1 -9.19 -7.16 0.30
N TYR A 2 -8.08 -7.44 -0.38
CA TYR A 2 -6.89 -6.60 -0.33
C TYR A 2 -6.57 -6.12 -1.74
N LEU A 3 -6.11 -4.89 -1.87
CA LEU A 3 -5.53 -4.38 -3.11
C LEU A 3 -4.02 -4.58 -3.06
N ALA A 4 -3.47 -5.26 -4.06
CA ALA A 4 -2.03 -5.40 -4.22
C ALA A 4 -1.47 -4.16 -4.91
N ILE A 5 -0.36 -3.64 -4.40
CA ILE A 5 0.33 -2.46 -4.92
C ILE A 5 1.84 -2.66 -4.76
N ASP A 6 2.64 -2.20 -5.72
CA ASP A 6 4.09 -2.29 -5.60
C ASP A 6 4.64 -1.23 -4.62
N THR A 7 5.88 -1.45 -4.15
CA THR A 7 6.55 -0.58 -3.17
C THR A 7 6.78 0.84 -3.67
N GLU A 8 7.00 1.05 -4.97
CA GLU A 8 7.22 2.38 -5.57
C GLU A 8 5.90 3.17 -5.56
N THR A 9 4.84 2.60 -6.13
CA THR A 9 3.50 3.19 -6.14
C THR A 9 2.98 3.43 -4.72
N TYR A 10 3.25 2.51 -3.79
CA TYR A 10 2.87 2.71 -2.38
C TYR A 10 3.57 3.93 -1.79
N SER A 11 4.88 4.06 -2.03
CA SER A 11 5.68 5.14 -1.50
C SER A 11 5.30 6.51 -2.08
N GLU A 12 4.94 6.59 -3.36
CA GLU A 12 4.52 7.83 -3.99
C GLU A 12 3.15 8.31 -3.49
N ILE A 13 2.21 7.39 -3.29
CA ILE A 13 0.82 7.73 -2.99
C ILE A 13 0.58 7.82 -1.48
N PHE A 14 1.10 6.87 -0.70
CA PHE A 14 0.69 6.67 0.70
C PHE A 14 1.71 7.17 1.74
N ASN A 15 2.89 7.64 1.32
CA ASN A 15 3.74 8.42 2.23
C ASN A 15 3.24 9.85 2.40
N ASP A 16 2.47 10.38 1.45
CA ASP A 16 1.79 11.67 1.60
C ASP A 16 0.60 11.57 2.58
N ILE A 17 0.33 12.67 3.29
CA ILE A 17 -0.77 12.79 4.25
C ILE A 17 -2.11 12.44 3.60
N SER A 18 -2.32 12.84 2.34
CA SER A 18 -3.55 12.60 1.60
C SER A 18 -3.79 11.12 1.37
N GLY A 19 -2.74 10.36 1.03
CA GLY A 19 -2.82 8.91 0.86
C GLY A 19 -3.08 8.19 2.18
N ARG A 20 -2.47 8.64 3.29
CA ARG A 20 -2.75 8.07 4.62
C ARG A 20 -4.21 8.24 5.04
N ILE A 21 -4.82 9.39 4.73
CA ILE A 21 -6.25 9.62 4.99
C ILE A 21 -7.13 8.60 4.25
N LEU A 22 -6.75 8.19 3.03
CA LEU A 22 -7.49 7.17 2.27
C LEU A 22 -7.44 5.80 2.95
N LEU A 23 -6.31 5.44 3.57
CA LEU A 23 -6.19 4.19 4.35
C LEU A 23 -7.10 4.24 5.58
N ASP A 24 -7.06 5.34 6.32
CA ASP A 24 -7.79 5.49 7.59
C ASP A 24 -9.31 5.60 7.40
N VAL A 25 -9.76 6.38 6.40
CA VAL A 25 -11.20 6.70 6.23
C VAL A 25 -11.94 5.62 5.45
N ASN A 26 -11.31 5.05 4.41
CA ASN A 26 -11.98 4.12 3.51
C ASN A 26 -11.76 2.64 3.87
N GLN A 27 -11.00 2.35 4.94
CA GLN A 27 -10.65 0.98 5.36
C GLN A 27 -10.08 0.15 4.21
N ILE A 28 -9.31 0.79 3.33
CA ILE A 28 -8.68 0.11 2.19
C ILE A 28 -7.53 -0.71 2.74
N ARG A 29 -7.60 -2.02 2.53
CA ARG A 29 -6.54 -2.93 2.94
C ARG A 29 -5.58 -3.16 1.79
N LEU A 30 -4.30 -2.97 2.03
CA LEU A 30 -3.24 -3.08 1.03
C LEU A 30 -2.33 -4.28 1.31
N ILE A 31 -1.85 -4.89 0.23
CA ILE A 31 -0.69 -5.77 0.25
C ILE A 31 0.37 -5.07 -0.58
N VAL A 32 1.45 -4.64 0.06
CA VAL A 32 2.58 -4.01 -0.61
C VAL A 32 3.52 -5.12 -1.08
N VAL A 33 3.79 -5.17 -2.38
CA VAL A 33 4.66 -6.18 -3.00
C VAL A 33 5.96 -5.56 -3.47
N ASP A 34 7.08 -6.21 -3.16
CA ASP A 34 8.36 -5.95 -3.80
C ASP A 34 8.40 -6.72 -5.12
N SER A 35 8.27 -5.98 -6.22
CA SER A 35 8.25 -6.55 -7.58
C SER A 35 9.60 -7.12 -8.02
N GLU A 36 10.73 -6.65 -7.48
CA GLU A 36 12.06 -7.16 -7.85
C GLU A 36 12.33 -8.52 -7.19
N GLN A 37 11.84 -8.70 -5.96
CA GLN A 37 12.01 -9.93 -5.20
C GLN A 37 10.83 -10.90 -5.32
N GLU A 38 9.77 -10.50 -6.05
CA GLU A 38 8.49 -11.21 -6.15
C GLU A 38 7.93 -11.61 -4.76
N ALA A 39 8.07 -10.72 -3.79
CA ALA A 39 7.79 -10.98 -2.38
C ALA A 39 6.82 -9.96 -1.79
N ILE A 40 6.11 -10.36 -0.74
CA ILE A 40 5.25 -9.44 0.01
C ILE A 40 6.12 -8.67 0.99
N ALA A 41 6.15 -7.35 0.87
CA ALA A 41 6.91 -6.46 1.74
C ALA A 41 6.11 -6.09 3.00
N GLU A 42 4.83 -5.74 2.85
CA GLU A 42 4.00 -5.25 3.96
C GLU A 42 2.50 -5.59 3.77
N TRP A 43 1.79 -5.71 4.90
CA TRP A 43 0.34 -5.81 4.97
C TRP A 43 -0.22 -4.62 5.74
N THR A 44 -1.12 -3.85 5.12
CA THR A 44 -1.79 -2.71 5.75
C THR A 44 -3.30 -3.00 5.86
N SER A 45 -3.89 -2.84 7.05
CA SER A 45 -5.27 -3.25 7.36
C SER A 45 -6.11 -2.18 8.01
#